data_AF-A0A068YH39-F1
#
_entry.id   AF-A0A068YH39-F1
#
_cell.length_a   1.000
_cell.length_b   1.000
_cell.length_c   1.000
_cell.angle_alpha   90.00
_cell.angle_beta   90.00
_cell.angle_gamma   90.00
#
_symmetry.space_group_name_H-M   'P 1'
#
loop_
_entity.id
_entity.type
_entity.pdbx_description
1 polymer ?
#
loop_
_entity_poly.entity_id
_entity_poly.type
_entity_poly.pdbx_seq_one_letter_code
_entity_poly.pdbx_strand_id
1 'polypeptide(L)'
;MLVFALRRDFSQAAYKVATMMRQGGLQPSSMALWCLNAQSPRLHDLAKQCCTTSTDPELIRILEELSQAAEALAIAVGHESPFRTPLLCYKSDVDKLLMFLYLESPKEDRFPDIVCKLNQKFSPHSKDREIQSFRSDYARLLTSVDEVERYMATAWLPNRETAFAVLFGDAQAVARHLPYTFFDQVGTRHHGLFVQAVKKTQTEFGQVVLSVLADAKEELTEAKLIQIVDAMESH
;
A
#
# COMPACT_ATOMS: atom_id res chain seq x y z
N MET A 1 2.63 -1.86 -17.78
CA MET A 1 3.82 -1.55 -16.98
C MET A 1 3.47 -1.29 -15.52
N LEU A 2 2.61 -0.29 -15.21
CA LEU A 2 2.27 0.05 -13.82
C LEU A 2 1.78 -1.14 -12.99
N VAL A 3 0.82 -1.92 -13.51
CA VAL A 3 0.30 -3.12 -12.85
C VAL A 3 1.41 -4.14 -12.53
N PHE A 4 2.33 -4.36 -13.47
CA PHE A 4 3.46 -5.27 -13.24
C PHE A 4 4.38 -4.74 -12.14
N ALA A 5 4.70 -3.45 -12.16
CA ALA A 5 5.55 -2.82 -11.16
C ALA A 5 4.96 -2.95 -9.75
N LEU A 6 3.68 -2.62 -9.57
CA LEU A 6 2.97 -2.75 -8.29
C LEU A 6 2.93 -4.20 -7.78
N ARG A 7 2.69 -5.18 -8.66
CA ARG A 7 2.67 -6.60 -8.28
C ARG A 7 4.02 -7.13 -7.82
N ARG A 8 5.11 -6.53 -8.32
CA ARG A 8 6.50 -6.90 -8.00
C ARG A 8 7.12 -6.04 -6.91
N ASP A 9 6.37 -5.10 -6.33
CA ASP A 9 6.87 -4.12 -5.35
C ASP A 9 8.03 -3.27 -5.91
N PHE A 10 7.98 -2.99 -7.21
CA PHE A 10 8.93 -2.11 -7.89
C PHE A 10 8.45 -0.66 -7.75
N SER A 11 8.55 -0.13 -6.52
CA SER A 11 7.99 1.17 -6.14
C SER A 11 8.55 2.33 -6.99
N GLN A 12 9.85 2.35 -7.29
CA GLN A 12 10.45 3.41 -8.10
C GLN A 12 9.93 3.36 -9.53
N ALA A 13 9.89 2.17 -10.13
CA ALA A 13 9.34 2.01 -11.48
C ALA A 13 7.85 2.33 -11.52
N ALA A 14 7.07 1.91 -10.52
CA ALA A 14 5.64 2.18 -10.45
C ALA A 14 5.37 3.70 -10.45
N TYR A 15 6.11 4.46 -9.65
CA TYR A 15 6.01 5.91 -9.60
C TYR A 15 6.39 6.57 -10.92
N LYS A 16 7.49 6.13 -11.53
CA LYS A 16 7.94 6.67 -12.81
C LYS A 16 6.91 6.42 -13.92
N VAL A 17 6.41 5.19 -14.04
CA VAL A 17 5.35 4.84 -14.99
C VAL A 17 4.09 5.68 -14.73
N ALA A 18 3.68 5.84 -13.48
CA ALA A 18 2.49 6.63 -13.14
C ALA A 18 2.65 8.12 -13.45
N THR A 19 3.87 8.66 -13.38
CA THR A 19 4.18 10.04 -13.79
C THR A 19 4.10 10.19 -15.30
N MET A 20 4.73 9.30 -16.06
CA MET A 20 4.63 9.28 -17.54
C MET A 20 3.18 9.12 -18.01
N MET A 21 2.40 8.23 -17.38
CA MET A 21 0.97 8.08 -17.67
C MET A 21 0.22 9.40 -17.47
N ARG A 22 0.46 10.11 -16.36
CA ARG A 22 -0.18 11.39 -16.07
C ARG A 22 0.20 12.48 -17.07
N GLN A 23 1.47 12.55 -17.48
CA GLN A 23 1.92 13.48 -18.51
C GLN A 23 1.24 13.20 -19.86
N GLY A 24 1.01 11.92 -20.18
CA GLY A 24 0.24 11.50 -21.35
C GLY A 24 -1.28 11.58 -21.19
N GLY A 25 -1.81 12.18 -20.12
CA GLY A 25 -3.26 12.31 -19.88
C GLY A 25 -3.97 11.00 -19.49
N LEU A 26 -3.23 9.93 -19.17
CA LEU A 26 -3.76 8.65 -18.74
C LEU A 26 -3.90 8.60 -17.22
N GLN A 27 -5.07 8.19 -16.74
CA GLN A 27 -5.32 7.98 -15.32
C GLN A 27 -5.30 6.47 -14.99
N PRO A 28 -4.53 6.04 -13.97
CA PRO A 28 -4.63 4.69 -13.44
C PRO A 28 -6.03 4.41 -12.90
N SER A 29 -6.48 3.15 -12.96
CA SER A 29 -7.67 2.70 -12.25
C SER A 29 -7.55 3.00 -10.75
N SER A 30 -8.68 3.21 -10.05
CA SER A 30 -8.68 3.50 -8.61
C SER A 30 -7.93 2.45 -7.77
N MET A 31 -8.01 1.17 -8.12
CA MET A 31 -7.26 0.10 -7.45
C MET A 31 -5.74 0.25 -7.62
N ALA A 32 -5.28 0.50 -8.85
CA ALA A 32 -3.86 0.71 -9.14
C ALA A 32 -3.33 2.00 -8.48
N LEU A 33 -4.14 3.06 -8.46
CA LEU A 33 -3.80 4.31 -7.77
C LEU A 33 -3.70 4.12 -6.26
N TRP A 34 -4.62 3.37 -5.67
CA TRP A 34 -4.57 3.03 -4.24
C TRP A 34 -3.31 2.23 -3.91
N CYS A 35 -3.00 1.18 -4.70
CA CYS A 35 -1.78 0.37 -4.50
C CYS A 35 -0.52 1.24 -4.61
N LEU A 36 -0.48 2.15 -5.59
CA LEU A 36 0.63 3.08 -5.78
C LEU A 36 0.87 3.96 -4.54
N ASN A 37 -0.21 4.54 -3.98
CA ASN A 37 -0.10 5.39 -2.79
C ASN A 37 0.23 4.59 -1.53
N ALA A 38 -0.34 3.40 -1.37
CA ALA A 38 -0.09 2.51 -0.22
C ALA A 38 1.34 1.94 -0.19
N GLN A 39 1.99 1.85 -1.36
CA GLN A 39 3.39 1.41 -1.50
C GLN A 39 4.34 2.58 -1.81
N SER A 40 3.92 3.80 -1.48
CA SER A 40 4.69 4.98 -1.88
C SER A 40 6.02 5.09 -1.14
N PRO A 41 7.12 5.46 -1.82
CA PRO A 41 8.37 5.78 -1.14
C PRO A 41 8.19 6.85 -0.06
N ARG A 42 7.33 7.84 -0.33
CA ARG A 42 6.97 8.88 0.63
C ARG A 42 6.34 8.32 1.91
N LEU A 43 5.40 7.39 1.80
CA LEU A 43 4.79 6.76 2.97
C LEU A 43 5.81 5.93 3.75
N HIS A 44 6.69 5.20 3.07
CA HIS A 44 7.80 4.48 3.69
C HIS A 44 8.74 5.43 4.46
N ASP A 45 9.12 6.56 3.86
CA ASP A 45 10.00 7.54 4.48
C ASP A 45 9.36 8.16 5.73
N LEU A 46 8.08 8.53 5.65
CA LEU A 46 7.31 9.05 6.79
C LEU A 46 7.17 8.00 7.91
N ALA A 47 6.89 6.75 7.57
CA ALA A 47 6.80 5.65 8.54
C ALA A 47 8.14 5.40 9.23
N LYS A 48 9.24 5.42 8.48
CA LYS A 48 10.60 5.28 9.01
C LYS A 48 10.96 6.45 9.93
N GLN A 49 10.64 7.67 9.53
CA GLN A 49 10.85 8.85 10.37
C GLN A 49 10.04 8.74 11.67
N CYS A 50 8.76 8.36 11.58
CA CYS A 50 7.90 8.10 12.73
C CYS A 50 8.51 7.07 13.68
N CYS A 51 9.25 6.06 13.21
CA CYS A 51 9.93 5.10 14.10
C CYS A 51 11.11 5.70 14.89
N THR A 52 11.72 6.77 14.41
CA THR A 52 12.89 7.41 15.04
C THR A 52 12.58 8.68 15.82
N THR A 53 11.49 9.35 15.47
CA THR A 53 11.07 10.63 16.06
C THR A 53 9.63 10.56 16.56
N SER A 54 8.94 11.70 16.60
CA SER A 54 7.50 11.77 16.84
C SER A 54 6.70 11.43 15.57
N THR A 55 5.43 11.08 15.76
CA THR A 55 4.46 10.95 14.67
C THR A 55 4.26 12.26 13.91
N ASP A 56 4.34 12.17 12.59
CA ASP A 56 4.07 13.27 11.67
C ASP A 56 2.55 13.39 11.41
N PRO A 57 1.92 14.57 11.54
CA PRO A 57 0.51 14.77 11.20
C PRO A 57 0.16 14.41 9.75
N GLU A 58 1.11 14.58 8.81
CA GLU A 58 0.92 14.18 7.42
C GLU A 58 0.83 12.66 7.28
N LEU A 59 1.62 11.90 8.02
CA LEU A 59 1.53 10.44 8.04
C LEU A 59 0.14 9.99 8.46
N ILE A 60 -0.39 10.56 9.55
CA ILE A 60 -1.75 10.28 10.03
C ILE A 60 -2.78 10.55 8.93
N ARG A 61 -2.70 11.71 8.27
CA ARG A 61 -3.63 12.08 7.19
C ARG A 61 -3.59 11.09 6.03
N ILE A 62 -2.40 10.70 5.57
CA ILE A 62 -2.24 9.73 4.47
C ILE A 62 -2.83 8.37 4.86
N LEU A 63 -2.57 7.91 6.09
CA LEU A 63 -3.10 6.64 6.58
C LEU A 63 -4.63 6.67 6.71
N GLU A 64 -5.22 7.78 7.15
CA GLU A 64 -6.68 7.95 7.17
C GLU A 64 -7.29 7.88 5.76
N GLU A 65 -6.69 8.57 4.79
CA GLU A 65 -7.12 8.53 3.39
C GLU A 65 -7.01 7.12 2.79
N LEU A 66 -5.91 6.42 3.06
CA LEU A 66 -5.70 5.05 2.59
C LEU A 66 -6.69 4.06 3.23
N SER A 67 -7.01 4.23 4.52
CA SER A 67 -8.02 3.43 5.22
C SER A 67 -9.40 3.58 4.59
N GLN A 68 -9.85 4.83 4.42
CA GLN A 68 -11.16 5.14 3.83
C GLN A 68 -11.25 4.65 2.38
N ALA A 69 -10.18 4.84 1.61
CA ALA A 69 -10.13 4.36 0.24
C ALA A 69 -10.13 2.83 0.15
N ALA A 70 -9.47 2.13 1.08
CA ALA A 70 -9.49 0.67 1.14
C ALA A 70 -10.91 0.14 1.40
N GLU A 71 -11.64 0.77 2.34
CA GLU A 71 -13.04 0.45 2.61
C GLU A 71 -13.94 0.68 1.38
N ALA A 72 -13.83 1.86 0.76
CA ALA A 72 -14.61 2.20 -0.42
C ALA A 72 -14.35 1.23 -1.58
N LEU A 73 -13.08 0.86 -1.80
CA LEU A 73 -12.70 -0.13 -2.79
C LEU A 73 -13.25 -1.51 -2.44
N ALA A 74 -13.17 -1.94 -1.18
CA ALA A 74 -13.68 -3.24 -0.73
C ALA A 74 -15.20 -3.38 -0.95
N ILE A 75 -15.94 -2.28 -0.78
CA ILE A 75 -17.37 -2.21 -1.10
C ILE A 75 -17.57 -2.28 -2.62
N ALA A 76 -16.83 -1.48 -3.39
CA ALA A 76 -17.00 -1.35 -4.83
C ALA A 76 -16.68 -2.64 -5.61
N VAL A 77 -15.69 -3.42 -5.17
CA VAL A 77 -15.30 -4.67 -5.85
C VAL A 77 -16.29 -5.82 -5.64
N GLY A 78 -17.18 -5.72 -4.64
CA GLY A 78 -18.17 -6.75 -4.33
C GLY A 78 -17.64 -7.93 -3.50
N HIS A 79 -18.57 -8.75 -2.99
CA HIS A 79 -18.28 -9.80 -2.00
C HIS A 79 -17.39 -10.94 -2.50
N GLU A 80 -17.55 -11.34 -3.75
CA GLU A 80 -16.81 -12.47 -4.37
C GLU A 80 -15.43 -12.07 -4.91
N SER A 81 -15.08 -10.78 -4.82
CA SER A 81 -13.83 -10.29 -5.38
C SER A 81 -12.62 -10.75 -4.57
N PRO A 82 -11.53 -11.21 -5.23
CA PRO A 82 -10.30 -11.58 -4.55
C PRO A 82 -9.62 -10.38 -3.87
N PHE A 83 -9.99 -9.13 -4.23
CA PHE A 83 -9.46 -7.93 -3.60
C PHE A 83 -10.11 -7.62 -2.26
N ARG A 84 -11.32 -8.12 -1.99
CA ARG A 84 -12.12 -7.67 -0.84
C ARG A 84 -11.44 -7.99 0.49
N THR A 85 -11.03 -9.24 0.68
CA THR A 85 -10.40 -9.64 1.96
C THR A 85 -9.09 -8.91 2.21
N PRO A 86 -8.12 -8.86 1.26
CA PRO A 86 -6.88 -8.09 1.44
C PRO A 86 -7.11 -6.60 1.76
N LEU A 87 -8.08 -5.95 1.11
CA LEU A 87 -8.41 -4.55 1.39
C LEU A 87 -8.98 -4.35 2.80
N LEU A 88 -9.83 -5.27 3.27
CA LEU A 88 -10.37 -5.22 4.63
C LEU A 88 -9.32 -5.53 5.69
N CYS A 89 -8.36 -6.42 5.40
CA CYS A 89 -7.19 -6.64 6.26
C CYS A 89 -6.37 -5.36 6.40
N TYR A 90 -5.96 -4.76 5.26
CA TYR A 90 -5.24 -3.49 5.26
C TYR A 90 -6.00 -2.42 6.07
N LYS A 91 -7.30 -2.27 5.84
CA LYS A 91 -8.16 -1.30 6.55
C LYS A 91 -8.15 -1.54 8.06
N SER A 92 -8.31 -2.79 8.49
CA SER A 92 -8.31 -3.15 9.91
C SER A 92 -6.99 -2.77 10.57
N ASP A 93 -5.87 -3.14 9.95
CA ASP A 93 -4.55 -2.95 10.54
C ASP A 93 -4.09 -1.49 10.49
N VAL A 94 -4.42 -0.74 9.42
CA VAL A 94 -4.19 0.71 9.40
C VAL A 94 -5.04 1.44 10.43
N ASP A 95 -6.29 1.01 10.68
CA ASP A 95 -7.13 1.63 11.69
C ASP A 95 -6.61 1.35 13.10
N LYS A 96 -6.14 0.13 13.40
CA LYS A 96 -5.47 -0.19 14.68
C LYS A 96 -4.20 0.65 14.86
N LEU A 97 -3.36 0.71 13.82
CA LEU A 97 -2.14 1.52 13.80
C LEU A 97 -2.46 2.99 14.10
N LEU A 98 -3.44 3.58 13.41
CA LEU A 98 -3.90 4.95 13.64
C LEU A 98 -4.34 5.17 15.09
N MET A 99 -5.06 4.23 15.70
CA MET A 99 -5.45 4.34 17.11
C MET A 99 -4.22 4.48 18.01
N PHE A 100 -3.18 3.66 17.83
CA PHE A 100 -1.96 3.78 18.62
C PHE A 100 -1.18 5.07 18.33
N LEU A 101 -1.13 5.54 17.07
CA LEU A 101 -0.51 6.82 16.72
C LEU A 101 -1.19 8.00 17.44
N TYR A 102 -2.51 7.95 17.66
CA TYR A 102 -3.23 8.98 18.43
C TYR A 102 -2.85 9.04 19.91
N LEU A 103 -2.24 7.98 20.46
CA LEU A 103 -1.80 7.91 21.85
C LEU A 103 -0.37 8.38 22.08
N GLU A 104 0.41 8.69 21.03
CA GLU A 104 1.85 9.01 21.16
C GLU A 104 2.17 10.35 21.84
N SER A 105 1.15 11.11 22.22
CA SER A 105 1.29 12.28 23.07
C SER A 105 0.08 12.31 23.99
N PRO A 106 0.03 11.40 24.98
CA PRO A 106 -1.16 11.18 25.77
C PRO A 106 -1.42 12.43 26.61
N LYS A 107 -2.64 12.93 26.51
CA LYS A 107 -3.15 13.96 27.41
C LYS A 107 -4.59 13.59 27.74
N GLU A 108 -4.93 13.61 29.02
CA GLU A 108 -6.23 13.19 29.54
C GLU A 108 -7.40 13.96 28.89
N ASP A 109 -7.19 15.25 28.60
CA ASP A 109 -8.14 16.12 27.90
C ASP A 109 -8.47 15.65 26.46
N ARG A 110 -7.62 14.81 25.87
CA ARG A 110 -7.81 14.24 24.51
C ARG A 110 -8.49 12.89 24.50
N PHE A 111 -8.71 12.25 25.65
CA PHE A 111 -9.33 10.92 25.70
C PHE A 111 -10.74 10.89 25.09
N PRO A 112 -11.61 11.89 25.30
CA PRO A 112 -12.92 11.93 24.63
C PRO A 112 -12.82 11.90 23.10
N ASP A 113 -11.89 12.65 22.51
CA ASP A 113 -11.68 12.67 21.05
C ASP A 113 -11.15 11.33 20.54
N ILE A 114 -10.27 10.68 21.30
CA ILE A 114 -9.75 9.34 20.98
C ILE A 114 -10.88 8.30 21.07
N VAL A 115 -11.78 8.39 22.05
CA VAL A 115 -12.97 7.52 22.14
C VAL A 115 -13.89 7.74 20.93
N CYS A 116 -14.08 8.99 20.49
CA CYS A 116 -14.82 9.29 19.27
C CYS A 116 -14.19 8.61 18.05
N LYS A 117 -12.86 8.72 17.87
CA LYS A 117 -12.13 8.03 16.79
C LYS A 117 -12.23 6.51 16.90
N LEU A 118 -12.15 5.94 18.10
CA LEU A 118 -12.35 4.51 18.34
C LEU A 118 -13.74 4.05 17.87
N ASN A 119 -14.78 4.80 18.22
CA ASN A 119 -16.16 4.48 17.85
C ASN A 119 -16.43 4.64 16.34
N GLN A 120 -15.73 5.57 15.68
CA GLN A 120 -15.80 5.75 14.23
C GLN A 120 -15.13 4.60 13.48
N LYS A 121 -13.93 4.20 13.88
CA LYS A 121 -13.15 3.15 13.21
C LYS A 121 -13.63 1.74 13.54
N PHE A 122 -14.02 1.54 14.79
CA PHE A 122 -14.43 0.25 15.35
C PHE A 122 -15.80 0.41 15.98
N SER A 123 -16.89 0.15 15.25
CA SER A 123 -18.24 0.39 15.77
C SER A 123 -18.52 -0.40 17.07
N PRO A 124 -19.10 0.23 18.12
CA PRO A 124 -19.56 -0.49 19.32
C PRO A 124 -20.62 -1.55 19.01
N HIS A 125 -21.35 -1.40 17.91
CA HIS A 125 -22.39 -2.34 17.48
C HIS A 125 -21.88 -3.43 16.55
N SER A 126 -20.57 -3.49 16.29
CA SER A 126 -19.98 -4.54 15.48
C SER A 126 -20.23 -5.91 16.12
N LYS A 127 -20.63 -6.89 15.31
CA LYS A 127 -20.78 -8.29 15.75
C LYS A 127 -19.46 -9.07 15.63
N ASP A 128 -18.42 -8.44 15.12
CA ASP A 128 -17.10 -9.04 14.96
C ASP A 128 -16.38 -9.14 16.31
N ARG A 129 -15.97 -10.36 16.68
CA ARG A 129 -15.30 -10.63 17.95
C ARG A 129 -13.93 -9.98 18.05
N GLU A 130 -13.20 -9.88 16.94
CA GLU A 130 -11.88 -9.24 16.92
C GLU A 130 -12.01 -7.75 17.17
N ILE A 131 -12.99 -7.10 16.53
CA ILE A 131 -13.31 -5.69 16.74
C ILE A 131 -13.69 -5.44 18.20
N GLN A 132 -14.54 -6.28 18.79
CA GLN A 132 -14.95 -6.12 20.19
C GLN A 132 -13.80 -6.36 21.17
N SER A 133 -12.92 -7.33 20.90
CA SER A 133 -11.71 -7.57 21.69
C SER A 133 -10.80 -6.35 21.66
N PHE A 134 -10.46 -5.87 20.45
CA PHE A 134 -9.62 -4.70 20.28
C PHE A 134 -10.20 -3.47 21.00
N ARG A 135 -11.50 -3.21 20.85
CA ARG A 135 -12.17 -2.11 21.55
C ARG A 135 -12.06 -2.23 23.06
N SER A 136 -12.27 -3.43 23.61
CA SER A 136 -12.20 -3.64 25.06
C SER A 136 -10.78 -3.42 25.59
N ASP A 137 -9.77 -3.93 24.88
CA ASP A 137 -8.37 -3.78 25.28
C ASP A 137 -7.94 -2.32 25.16
N TYR A 138 -8.32 -1.65 24.06
CA TYR A 138 -8.02 -0.25 23.84
C TYR A 138 -8.73 0.66 24.85
N ALA A 139 -9.99 0.40 25.19
CA ALA A 139 -10.71 1.16 26.22
C ALA A 139 -10.08 1.00 27.61
N ARG A 140 -9.46 -0.15 27.91
CA ARG A 140 -8.71 -0.36 29.16
C ARG A 140 -7.48 0.54 29.23
N LEU A 141 -6.82 0.78 28.09
CA LEU A 141 -5.67 1.71 28.04
C LEU A 141 -6.08 3.14 28.40
N LEU A 142 -7.27 3.57 27.97
CA LEU A 142 -7.79 4.93 28.21
C LEU A 142 -8.28 5.19 29.65
N THR A 143 -7.94 4.32 30.60
CA THR A 143 -8.35 4.47 32.01
C THR A 143 -7.52 5.50 32.78
N SER A 144 -6.25 5.70 32.39
CA SER A 144 -5.37 6.74 32.93
C SER A 144 -4.22 7.04 31.99
N VAL A 145 -3.58 8.21 32.13
CA VAL A 145 -2.36 8.55 31.38
C VAL A 145 -1.24 7.55 31.66
N ASP A 146 -1.05 7.14 32.91
CA ASP A 146 0.01 6.21 33.31
C ASP A 146 -0.09 4.85 32.60
N GLU A 147 -1.32 4.32 32.41
CA GLU A 147 -1.55 3.09 31.65
C GLU A 147 -1.18 3.26 30.18
N VAL A 148 -1.54 4.40 29.59
CA VAL A 148 -1.17 4.71 28.20
C VAL A 148 0.35 4.82 28.08
N GLU A 149 1.01 5.63 28.90
CA GLU A 149 2.47 5.81 28.86
C GLU A 149 3.21 4.48 29.01
N ARG A 150 2.78 3.63 29.95
CA ARG A 150 3.35 2.30 30.14
C ARG A 150 3.17 1.42 28.91
N TYR A 151 1.97 1.37 28.34
CA TYR A 151 1.71 0.60 27.12
C TYR A 151 2.54 1.13 25.95
N MET A 152 2.63 2.45 25.80
CA MET A 152 3.40 3.08 24.73
C MET A 152 4.87 2.70 24.82
N ALA A 153 5.46 2.75 26.02
CA ALA A 153 6.86 2.41 26.25
C ALA A 153 7.17 0.90 26.09
N THR A 154 6.27 0.03 26.54
CA THR A 154 6.56 -1.42 26.65
C THR A 154 6.03 -2.26 25.50
N ALA A 155 4.94 -1.85 24.86
CA ALA A 155 4.26 -2.62 23.83
C ALA A 155 4.31 -1.93 22.47
N TRP A 156 3.96 -0.64 22.39
CA TRP A 156 3.83 0.02 21.09
C TRP A 156 5.17 0.46 20.48
N LEU A 157 5.92 1.33 21.17
CA LEU A 157 7.17 1.90 20.66
C LEU A 157 8.15 0.84 20.15
N PRO A 158 8.41 -0.28 20.87
CA PRO A 158 9.31 -1.33 20.40
C PRO A 158 8.81 -2.09 19.16
N ASN A 159 7.51 -2.10 18.91
CA ASN A 159 6.88 -2.87 17.83
C ASN A 159 6.36 -2.01 16.67
N ARG A 160 6.59 -0.69 16.71
CA ARG A 160 6.08 0.27 15.72
C ARG A 160 6.55 -0.06 14.30
N GLU A 161 7.84 -0.36 14.12
CA GLU A 161 8.40 -0.74 12.81
C GLU A 161 7.74 -2.01 12.26
N THR A 162 7.54 -3.00 13.12
CA THR A 162 6.83 -4.24 12.76
C THR A 162 5.39 -3.96 12.33
N ALA A 163 4.69 -3.06 13.01
CA ALA A 163 3.32 -2.70 12.65
C ALA A 163 3.24 -2.02 11.26
N PHE A 164 4.20 -1.16 10.92
CA PHE A 164 4.31 -0.62 9.57
C PHE A 164 4.69 -1.69 8.54
N ALA A 165 5.60 -2.61 8.87
CA ALA A 165 5.97 -3.71 7.98
C ALA A 165 4.76 -4.61 7.64
N VAL A 166 3.90 -4.90 8.62
CA VAL A 166 2.62 -5.59 8.39
C VAL A 166 1.75 -4.81 7.41
N LEU A 167 1.57 -3.51 7.65
CA LEU A 167 0.77 -2.64 6.78
C LEU A 167 1.26 -2.63 5.32
N PHE A 168 2.56 -2.54 5.10
CA PHE A 168 3.14 -2.61 3.76
C PHE A 168 2.98 -4.00 3.12
N GLY A 169 3.08 -5.06 3.94
CA GLY A 169 2.76 -6.43 3.52
C GLY A 169 1.32 -6.58 3.03
N ASP A 170 0.36 -5.96 3.72
CA ASP A 170 -1.05 -5.96 3.33
C ASP A 170 -1.29 -5.20 2.03
N ALA A 171 -0.65 -4.03 1.86
CA ALA A 171 -0.70 -3.28 0.60
C ALA A 171 -0.18 -4.13 -0.56
N GLN A 172 0.90 -4.88 -0.33
CA GLN A 172 1.44 -5.80 -1.32
C GLN A 172 0.51 -7.00 -1.58
N ALA A 173 -0.17 -7.49 -0.55
CA ALA A 173 -1.16 -8.57 -0.71
C ALA A 173 -2.30 -8.14 -1.64
N VAL A 174 -2.82 -6.92 -1.50
CA VAL A 174 -3.80 -6.36 -2.44
C VAL A 174 -3.22 -6.28 -3.86
N ALA A 175 -2.02 -5.73 -4.01
CA ALA A 175 -1.40 -5.56 -5.33
C ALA A 175 -1.16 -6.87 -6.06
N ARG A 176 -0.82 -7.97 -5.35
CA ARG A 176 -0.63 -9.31 -5.95
C ARG A 176 -1.85 -9.82 -6.70
N HIS A 177 -3.06 -9.38 -6.33
CA HIS A 177 -4.31 -9.74 -7.00
C HIS A 177 -4.56 -8.96 -8.30
N LEU A 178 -3.78 -7.91 -8.60
CA LEU A 178 -3.85 -7.23 -9.89
C LEU A 178 -3.58 -8.23 -11.04
N PRO A 179 -4.16 -8.01 -12.23
CA PRO A 179 -4.07 -8.96 -13.33
C PRO A 179 -2.63 -9.17 -13.82
N TYR A 180 -2.36 -10.39 -14.31
CA TYR A 180 -1.13 -10.68 -15.02
C TYR A 180 -1.02 -9.83 -16.29
N THR A 181 0.21 -9.48 -16.63
CA THR A 181 0.58 -8.68 -17.79
C THR A 181 1.49 -9.50 -18.71
N PHE A 182 1.73 -9.01 -19.92
CA PHE A 182 2.69 -9.67 -20.81
C PHE A 182 4.14 -9.65 -20.28
N PHE A 183 4.49 -8.69 -19.40
CA PHE A 183 5.81 -8.64 -18.76
C PHE A 183 6.06 -9.82 -17.82
N ASP A 184 5.01 -10.45 -17.30
CA ASP A 184 5.11 -11.67 -16.50
C ASP A 184 5.64 -12.87 -17.30
N GLN A 185 5.69 -12.78 -18.63
CA GLN A 185 6.22 -13.84 -19.49
C GLN A 185 7.73 -13.71 -19.75
N VAL A 186 8.35 -12.59 -19.37
CA VAL A 186 9.78 -12.34 -19.57
C VAL A 186 10.60 -13.26 -18.65
N GLY A 187 11.64 -13.91 -19.19
CA GLY A 187 12.45 -14.87 -18.44
C GLY A 187 11.79 -16.23 -18.18
N THR A 188 10.55 -16.44 -18.64
CA THR A 188 9.84 -17.72 -18.47
C THR A 188 10.00 -18.63 -19.70
N ARG A 189 9.50 -19.86 -19.61
CA ARG A 189 9.37 -20.76 -20.78
C ARG A 189 8.57 -20.17 -21.95
N HIS A 190 7.76 -19.14 -21.71
CA HIS A 190 6.95 -18.45 -22.71
C HIS A 190 7.61 -17.18 -23.28
N HIS A 191 8.85 -16.88 -22.90
CA HIS A 191 9.56 -15.67 -23.36
C HIS A 191 9.64 -15.57 -24.90
N GLY A 192 9.86 -16.68 -25.60
CA GLY A 192 9.88 -16.69 -27.07
C GLY A 192 8.54 -16.25 -27.70
N LEU A 193 7.42 -16.61 -27.09
CA LEU A 193 6.09 -16.17 -27.53
C LEU A 193 5.88 -14.68 -27.24
N PHE A 194 6.35 -14.19 -26.10
CA PHE A 194 6.36 -12.75 -25.79
C PHE A 194 7.13 -11.96 -26.85
N VAL A 195 8.35 -12.36 -27.19
CA VAL A 195 9.16 -11.68 -28.22
C VAL A 195 8.45 -11.68 -29.58
N GLN A 196 7.88 -12.82 -29.99
CA GLN A 196 7.13 -12.90 -31.25
C GLN A 196 5.88 -12.01 -31.24
N ALA A 197 5.14 -11.96 -30.13
CA ALA A 197 3.96 -11.12 -29.99
C ALA A 197 4.31 -9.63 -30.09
N VAL A 198 5.36 -9.17 -29.38
CA VAL A 198 5.80 -7.77 -29.43
C VAL A 198 6.34 -7.40 -30.81
N LYS A 199 7.08 -8.29 -31.49
CA LYS A 199 7.54 -8.04 -32.86
C LYS A 199 6.36 -7.86 -33.84
N LYS A 200 5.26 -8.58 -33.63
CA LYS A 200 4.06 -8.50 -34.47
C LYS A 200 3.27 -7.20 -34.29
N THR A 201 3.36 -6.52 -33.13
CA THR A 201 2.62 -5.27 -32.94
C THR A 201 3.19 -4.11 -33.74
N GLN A 202 4.47 -4.18 -34.15
CA GLN A 202 5.15 -3.15 -34.95
C GLN A 202 5.02 -1.73 -34.39
N THR A 203 4.92 -1.61 -33.06
CA THR A 203 4.83 -0.31 -32.37
C THR A 203 6.20 0.14 -31.93
N GLU A 204 6.41 1.46 -31.86
CA GLU A 204 7.60 2.07 -31.26
C GLU A 204 7.82 1.57 -29.82
N PHE A 205 6.76 1.53 -29.02
CA PHE A 205 6.78 0.90 -27.70
C PHE A 205 7.32 -0.55 -27.74
N GLY A 206 6.88 -1.34 -28.71
CA GLY A 206 7.34 -2.71 -28.88
C GLY A 206 8.84 -2.78 -29.22
N GLN A 207 9.33 -1.84 -30.03
CA GLN A 207 10.75 -1.75 -30.36
C GLN A 207 11.61 -1.38 -29.15
N VAL A 208 11.17 -0.42 -28.33
CA VAL A 208 11.84 -0.05 -27.07
C VAL A 208 11.84 -1.21 -26.08
N VAL A 209 10.70 -1.88 -25.90
CA VAL A 209 10.62 -3.05 -25.03
C VAL A 209 11.57 -4.15 -25.49
N LEU A 210 11.62 -4.43 -26.80
CA LEU A 210 12.53 -5.43 -27.35
C LEU A 210 13.99 -5.01 -27.29
N SER A 211 14.33 -3.73 -27.42
CA SER A 211 15.73 -3.28 -27.34
C SER A 211 16.28 -3.42 -25.92
N VAL A 212 15.47 -3.11 -24.90
CA VAL A 212 15.87 -3.27 -23.50
C VAL A 212 15.85 -4.74 -23.06
N LEU A 213 14.96 -5.56 -23.63
CA LEU A 213 14.77 -6.96 -23.22
C LEU A 213 15.31 -8.00 -24.21
N ALA A 214 16.06 -7.59 -25.25
CA ALA A 214 16.47 -8.43 -26.38
C ALA A 214 17.12 -9.77 -25.96
N ASP A 215 17.91 -9.73 -24.89
CA ASP A 215 18.70 -10.85 -24.37
C ASP A 215 18.23 -11.34 -22.99
N ALA A 216 17.08 -10.84 -22.49
CA ALA A 216 16.61 -11.13 -21.13
C ALA A 216 16.00 -12.55 -21.04
N LYS A 217 16.86 -13.55 -20.81
CA LYS A 217 16.44 -14.91 -20.37
C LYS A 217 16.13 -14.98 -18.86
N GLU A 218 16.35 -13.90 -18.15
CA GLU A 218 16.11 -13.76 -16.70
C GLU A 218 14.83 -12.99 -16.43
N GLU A 219 14.31 -13.10 -15.21
CA GLU A 219 13.15 -12.32 -14.77
C GLU A 219 13.38 -10.80 -14.95
N LEU A 220 12.30 -10.09 -15.26
CA LEU A 220 12.34 -8.64 -15.42
C LEU A 220 12.62 -7.94 -14.08
N THR A 221 13.70 -7.16 -14.02
CA THR A 221 14.08 -6.38 -12.85
C THR A 221 13.50 -4.96 -12.89
N GLU A 222 13.44 -4.29 -11.74
CA GLU A 222 12.99 -2.90 -11.64
C GLU A 222 13.82 -1.96 -12.52
N ALA A 223 15.16 -2.10 -12.50
CA ALA A 223 16.06 -1.28 -13.30
C ALA A 223 15.78 -1.39 -14.82
N LYS A 224 15.50 -2.59 -15.33
CA LYS A 224 15.12 -2.79 -16.74
C LYS A 224 13.77 -2.15 -17.05
N LEU A 225 12.82 -2.20 -16.12
CA LEU A 225 11.53 -1.55 -16.29
C LEU A 225 11.68 -0.02 -16.33
N ILE A 226 12.55 0.55 -15.49
CA ILE A 226 12.91 1.98 -15.51
C ILE A 226 13.53 2.37 -16.85
N GLN A 227 14.50 1.58 -17.37
CA GLN A 227 15.11 1.83 -18.67
C GLN A 227 14.09 1.87 -19.83
N ILE A 228 13.07 1.00 -19.80
CA ILE A 228 11.99 1.04 -20.78
C ILE A 228 11.23 2.37 -20.68
N VAL A 229 10.91 2.84 -19.47
CA VAL A 229 10.21 4.12 -19.28
C VAL A 229 11.07 5.30 -19.76
N ASP A 230 12.35 5.33 -19.40
CA ASP A 230 13.29 6.38 -19.82
C ASP A 230 13.40 6.47 -21.35
N ALA A 231 13.49 5.32 -22.01
CA ALA A 231 13.54 5.27 -23.46
C ALA A 231 12.23 5.74 -24.11
N MET A 232 11.07 5.57 -23.44
CA MET A 232 9.80 6.11 -23.91
C MET A 232 9.67 7.63 -23.73
N GLU A 233 10.31 8.23 -22.71
CA GLU A 233 10.30 9.69 -22.49
C GLU A 233 11.20 10.45 -23.48
N SER A 234 12.14 9.76 -24.13
CA SER A 234 13.11 10.34 -25.06
C SER A 234 12.58 10.48 -26.50
N HIS A 235 11.33 10.09 -26.75
CA HIS A 235 10.65 10.07 -28.05
C HIS A 235 9.32 10.83 -27.99
#